data_AF-A0A967A6N6-F1
#
_entry.id   AF-A0A967A6N6-F1
#
_cell.length_a   1.000
_cell.length_b   1.000
_cell.length_c   1.000
_cell.angle_alpha   90.00
_cell.angle_beta   90.00
_cell.angle_gamma   90.00
#
_symmetry.space_group_name_H-M   'P 1'
#
loop_
_entity.id
_entity.type
_entity.pdbx_description
1 polymer ?
#
loop_
_entity_poly.entity_id
_entity_poly.type
_entity_poly.pdbx_seq_one_letter_code
_entity_poly.pdbx_strand_id
1 'polypeptide(L)'
;MMVCCLLVPAGAADELPLTENVPMSEFQNRFQDATTYDFDAPPQGMFRSITTAEGFEEQLGQHQTHEIVPIRPTQDFPTGAPAVYIVFSLHQHYQSFKVFGRCWPEQVAGIDPNTLVSEDAMQIALEDGSGYLRLPAPHAGWKPGRYKVEIHAGEQVNEMSLMGTMRFNVS
;
A
#
# COMPACT_ATOMS: atom_id res chain seq x y z
N MET A 1 63.82 20.33 45.64
CA MET A 1 62.42 20.78 45.43
C MET A 1 61.77 19.76 44.51
N MET A 2 60.73 19.09 44.98
CA MET A 2 60.08 17.94 44.35
C MET A 2 59.02 18.41 43.35
N VAL A 3 58.98 17.82 42.15
CA VAL A 3 57.81 17.85 41.26
C VAL A 3 57.62 16.46 40.67
N CYS A 4 56.44 15.89 40.92
CA CYS A 4 56.00 14.57 40.52
C CYS A 4 55.91 14.40 39.00
N CYS A 5 56.45 13.30 38.48
CA CYS A 5 56.05 12.74 37.19
C CYS A 5 54.76 11.94 37.39
N LEU A 6 53.65 12.41 36.80
CA LEU A 6 52.46 11.58 36.61
C LEU A 6 52.61 10.82 35.28
N LEU A 7 52.88 9.52 35.37
CA LEU A 7 52.72 8.58 34.26
C LEU A 7 51.22 8.31 34.07
N VAL A 8 50.68 8.70 32.91
CA VAL A 8 49.36 8.25 32.46
C VAL A 8 49.57 6.95 31.67
N PRO A 9 48.86 5.86 31.99
CA PRO A 9 48.93 4.64 31.18
C PRO A 9 48.19 4.86 29.86
N ALA A 10 48.77 4.37 28.77
CA ALA A 10 48.09 4.24 27.49
C ALA A 10 46.97 3.20 27.63
N GLY A 11 45.75 3.67 27.88
CA GLY A 11 44.54 2.86 27.94
C GLY A 11 43.88 2.78 26.57
N ALA A 12 43.89 1.57 26.01
CA ALA A 12 43.04 1.02 24.97
C ALA A 12 42.10 1.99 24.23
N ALA A 13 42.39 2.21 22.94
CA ALA A 13 41.33 2.48 21.99
C ALA A 13 40.45 1.23 21.94
N ASP A 14 39.21 1.35 22.41
CA ASP A 14 38.18 0.33 22.25
C ASP A 14 38.03 0.07 20.75
N GLU A 15 38.54 -1.06 20.25
CA GLU A 15 38.23 -1.54 18.91
C GLU A 15 36.73 -1.76 18.87
N LEU A 16 36.01 -0.85 18.20
CA LEU A 16 34.64 -1.12 17.78
C LEU A 16 34.65 -2.50 17.10
N PRO A 17 33.76 -3.44 17.48
CA PRO A 17 33.78 -4.76 16.88
C PRO A 17 33.54 -4.60 15.38
N LEU A 18 34.62 -4.71 14.61
CA LEU A 18 34.56 -4.78 13.16
C LEU A 18 33.73 -6.01 12.86
N THR A 19 32.57 -5.78 12.26
CA THR A 19 31.67 -6.84 11.80
C THR A 19 32.50 -7.82 10.98
N GLU A 20 32.29 -9.12 11.19
CA GLU A 20 33.00 -10.17 10.46
C GLU A 20 33.03 -9.85 8.96
N ASN A 21 34.19 -9.99 8.31
CA ASN A 21 34.34 -9.76 6.88
C ASN A 21 33.64 -10.90 6.11
N VAL A 22 32.31 -10.83 6.03
CA VAL A 22 31.51 -11.74 5.21
C VAL A 22 31.76 -11.45 3.72
N PRO A 23 31.93 -12.49 2.89
CA PRO A 23 32.17 -12.31 1.46
C PRO A 23 31.06 -11.47 0.81
N MET A 24 31.43 -10.57 -0.12
CA MET A 24 30.44 -9.76 -0.87
C MET A 24 29.35 -10.59 -1.57
N SER A 25 29.60 -11.88 -1.83
CA SER A 25 28.61 -12.82 -2.37
C SER A 25 27.44 -13.11 -1.44
N GLU A 26 27.58 -12.90 -0.12
CA GLU A 26 26.45 -13.01 0.81
C GLU A 26 25.49 -11.83 0.71
N PHE A 27 25.98 -10.66 0.31
CA PHE A 27 25.18 -9.46 0.06
C PHE A 27 24.67 -9.37 -1.38
N GLN A 28 25.07 -10.29 -2.26
CA GLN A 28 24.51 -10.40 -3.60
C GLN A 28 23.11 -11.00 -3.49
N ASN A 29 22.10 -10.26 -3.95
CA ASN A 29 20.74 -10.75 -4.12
C ASN A 29 20.79 -12.09 -4.89
N ARG A 30 20.62 -13.21 -4.19
CA ARG A 30 20.58 -14.52 -4.83
C ARG A 30 19.24 -14.58 -5.54
N PHE A 31 19.25 -14.85 -6.84
CA PHE A 31 18.00 -15.07 -7.60
C PHE A 31 17.10 -16.16 -6.99
N GLN A 32 17.66 -17.04 -6.13
CA GLN A 32 16.96 -18.08 -5.40
C GLN A 32 16.15 -17.54 -4.20
N ASP A 33 16.48 -16.36 -3.69
CA ASP A 33 15.76 -15.68 -2.59
C ASP A 33 14.69 -14.69 -3.12
N ALA A 34 14.53 -14.58 -4.44
CA ALA A 34 13.50 -13.74 -5.04
C ALA A 34 12.15 -14.45 -4.97
N THR A 35 11.33 -14.11 -3.98
CA THR A 35 9.92 -14.51 -3.95
C THR A 35 9.20 -13.87 -5.14
N THR A 36 8.51 -14.67 -5.95
CA THR A 36 7.64 -14.16 -7.03
C THR A 36 6.54 -13.29 -6.43
N TYR A 37 6.40 -12.07 -6.93
CA TYR A 37 5.35 -11.14 -6.48
C TYR A 37 3.96 -11.70 -6.81
N ASP A 38 3.08 -11.75 -5.81
CA ASP A 38 1.71 -12.22 -5.96
C ASP A 38 0.77 -11.05 -6.28
N PHE A 39 0.42 -10.90 -7.56
CA PHE A 39 -0.52 -9.87 -8.00
C PHE A 39 -1.97 -10.16 -7.60
N ASP A 40 -2.29 -11.36 -7.11
CA ASP A 40 -3.62 -11.72 -6.63
C ASP A 40 -3.82 -11.44 -5.12
N ALA A 41 -2.79 -10.89 -4.47
CA ALA A 41 -2.83 -10.40 -3.09
C ALA A 41 -2.97 -8.86 -3.04
N PRO A 42 -3.35 -8.28 -1.88
CA PRO A 42 -3.34 -6.83 -1.69
C PRO A 42 -1.99 -6.21 -2.05
N PRO A 43 -1.96 -5.04 -2.72
CA PRO A 43 -0.73 -4.46 -3.22
C PRO A 43 0.21 -4.09 -2.08
N GLN A 44 1.50 -4.35 -2.28
CA GLN A 44 2.58 -4.05 -1.35
C GLN A 44 3.56 -3.04 -1.97
N GLY A 45 4.71 -2.82 -1.32
CA GLY A 45 5.76 -1.95 -1.85
C GLY A 45 5.45 -0.47 -1.66
N MET A 46 4.89 0.20 -2.67
CA MET A 46 4.61 1.65 -2.60
C MET A 46 3.47 2.01 -1.64
N PHE A 47 2.55 1.07 -1.42
CA PHE A 47 1.46 1.21 -0.47
C PHE A 47 1.97 0.83 0.92
N ARG A 48 2.01 1.80 1.82
CA ARG A 48 2.28 1.57 3.24
C ARG A 48 1.09 0.90 3.93
N SER A 49 -0.12 1.27 3.53
CA SER A 49 -1.35 0.59 3.89
C SER A 49 -2.39 0.77 2.79
N ILE A 50 -3.29 -0.20 2.65
CA ILE A 50 -4.45 -0.13 1.76
C ILE A 50 -5.56 -0.99 2.35
N THR A 51 -6.77 -0.46 2.43
CA THR A 51 -7.92 -1.19 3.00
C THR A 51 -9.24 -0.73 2.40
N THR A 52 -10.22 -1.62 2.37
CA THR A 52 -11.60 -1.27 2.04
C THR A 52 -12.29 -0.69 3.27
N ALA A 53 -13.19 0.28 3.06
CA ALA A 53 -13.89 1.00 4.12
C ALA A 53 -15.26 1.51 3.67
N GLU A 54 -16.12 1.82 4.64
CA GLU A 54 -17.42 2.46 4.38
C GLU A 54 -17.32 3.97 4.09
N GLY A 55 -16.17 4.57 4.39
CA GLY A 55 -15.89 5.97 4.13
C GLY A 55 -14.45 6.33 4.45
N PHE A 56 -14.16 7.62 4.40
CA PHE A 56 -12.89 8.19 4.82
C PHE A 56 -13.13 9.54 5.52
N GLU A 57 -12.14 10.00 6.27
CA GLU A 57 -12.05 11.35 6.80
C GLU A 57 -10.67 11.93 6.50
N GLU A 58 -10.62 13.25 6.39
CA GLU A 58 -9.38 14.00 6.30
C GLU A 58 -8.96 14.42 7.71
N GLN A 59 -7.78 13.98 8.14
CA GLN A 59 -7.19 14.33 9.41
C GLN A 59 -5.91 15.14 9.20
N LEU A 60 -5.57 15.97 10.18
CA LEU A 60 -4.28 16.64 10.20
C LEU A 60 -3.24 15.70 10.84
N GLY A 61 -2.34 15.17 10.03
CA GLY A 61 -1.27 14.27 10.48
C GLY A 61 -0.22 14.98 11.34
N GLN A 62 0.72 14.20 11.90
CA GLN A 62 1.72 14.69 12.85
C GLN A 62 2.60 15.83 12.31
N HIS A 63 2.75 15.93 10.98
CA HIS A 63 3.53 16.97 10.31
C HIS A 63 2.66 18.05 9.64
N GLN A 64 1.40 18.21 10.09
CA GLN A 64 0.41 19.11 9.49
C GLN A 64 0.08 18.80 8.02
N THR A 65 0.35 17.58 7.58
CA THR A 65 -0.08 17.06 6.27
C THR A 65 -1.49 16.53 6.38
N HIS A 66 -2.35 16.81 5.41
CA HIS A 66 -3.67 16.18 5.35
C HIS A 66 -3.50 14.68 5.07
N GLU A 67 -4.06 13.84 5.94
CA GLU A 67 -4.04 12.40 5.83
C GLU A 67 -5.47 11.89 5.66
N ILE A 68 -5.67 11.05 4.64
CA ILE A 68 -6.93 10.33 4.42
C ILE A 68 -6.90 9.06 5.27
N VAL A 69 -7.80 8.96 6.25
CA VAL A 69 -7.93 7.77 7.10
C VAL A 69 -9.27 7.07 6.89
N PRO A 70 -9.33 5.73 6.95
CA PRO A 70 -10.56 5.00 6.69
C PRO A 70 -11.55 5.09 7.84
N ILE A 71 -12.82 5.33 7.52
CA ILE A 71 -13.93 5.21 8.46
C ILE A 71 -14.54 3.81 8.31
N ARG A 72 -14.56 3.06 9.42
CA ARG A 72 -15.07 1.68 9.49
C ARG A 72 -14.46 0.80 8.39
N PRO A 73 -13.16 0.46 8.49
CA PRO A 73 -12.53 -0.52 7.62
C PRO A 73 -13.30 -1.84 7.67
N THR A 74 -13.71 -2.35 6.51
CA THR A 74 -14.49 -3.58 6.39
C THR A 74 -14.29 -4.19 5.01
N GLN A 75 -14.44 -5.50 4.92
CA GLN A 75 -14.52 -6.22 3.65
C GLN A 75 -15.95 -6.67 3.35
N ASP A 76 -16.90 -6.46 4.27
CA ASP A 76 -18.29 -6.89 4.12
C ASP A 76 -19.18 -5.65 4.08
N PHE A 77 -19.94 -5.53 2.98
CA PHE A 77 -20.78 -4.39 2.68
C PHE A 77 -22.24 -4.80 2.51
N PRO A 78 -23.20 -3.97 2.94
CA PRO A 78 -24.61 -4.21 2.65
C PRO A 78 -24.92 -3.98 1.17
N THR A 79 -25.90 -4.69 0.62
CA THR A 79 -26.42 -4.46 -0.75
C THR A 79 -26.84 -3.01 -1.04
N GLY A 80 -27.27 -2.28 0.00
CA GLY A 80 -27.63 -0.87 -0.05
C GLY A 80 -26.46 0.12 0.09
N ALA A 81 -25.21 -0.35 0.15
CA ALA A 81 -24.04 0.53 0.26
C ALA A 81 -23.95 1.47 -0.95
N PRO A 82 -23.86 2.81 -0.76
CA PRO A 82 -23.82 3.76 -1.87
C PRO A 82 -22.48 3.73 -2.63
N ALA A 83 -21.41 3.33 -1.95
CA ALA A 83 -20.08 3.15 -2.51
C ALA A 83 -19.24 2.24 -1.61
N VAL A 84 -18.20 1.64 -2.19
CA VAL A 84 -17.09 1.02 -1.46
C VAL A 84 -15.89 1.95 -1.60
N TYR A 85 -15.25 2.30 -0.48
CA TYR A 85 -14.04 3.10 -0.50
C TYR A 85 -12.82 2.21 -0.35
N ILE A 86 -11.76 2.50 -1.09
CA ILE A 86 -10.44 1.92 -0.88
C ILE A 86 -9.55 3.06 -0.42
N VAL A 87 -9.13 3.02 0.83
CA VAL A 87 -8.32 4.06 1.45
C VAL A 87 -6.90 3.54 1.60
N PHE A 88 -5.93 4.36 1.23
CA PHE A 88 -4.53 3.97 1.25
C PHE A 88 -3.61 5.08 1.73
N SER A 89 -2.47 4.66 2.27
CA SER A 89 -1.32 5.53 2.53
C SER A 89 -0.11 5.03 1.75
N LEU A 90 0.74 5.97 1.35
CA LEU A 90 1.86 5.73 0.46
C LEU A 90 3.17 6.00 1.18
N HIS A 91 4.23 5.32 0.73
CA HIS A 91 5.58 5.80 0.97
C HIS A 91 5.85 7.07 0.17
N GLN A 92 6.85 7.85 0.61
CA GLN A 92 7.27 9.05 -0.10
C GLN A 92 7.64 8.71 -1.55
N HIS A 93 7.14 9.54 -2.46
CA HIS A 93 7.39 9.42 -3.89
C HIS A 93 7.75 10.80 -4.46
N TYR A 94 8.39 10.80 -5.63
CA TYR A 94 8.98 12.01 -6.22
C TYR A 94 8.41 12.35 -7.59
N GLN A 95 7.34 11.70 -7.99
CA GLN A 95 6.63 11.94 -9.25
C GLN A 95 5.13 11.79 -9.02
N SER A 96 4.34 12.57 -9.77
CA SER A 96 2.89 12.39 -9.81
C SER A 96 2.53 11.13 -10.60
N PHE A 97 1.48 10.43 -10.16
CA PHE A 97 0.93 9.26 -10.85
C PHE A 97 -0.56 9.14 -10.53
N LYS A 98 -1.25 8.18 -11.15
CA LYS A 98 -2.63 7.84 -10.80
C LYS A 98 -2.70 6.48 -10.14
N VAL A 99 -3.58 6.36 -9.16
CA VAL A 99 -4.05 5.08 -8.64
C VAL A 99 -5.42 4.81 -9.25
N PHE A 100 -5.61 3.61 -9.79
CA PHE A 100 -6.88 3.16 -10.36
C PHE A 100 -7.40 1.96 -9.60
N GLY A 101 -8.71 1.89 -9.40
CA GLY A 101 -9.40 0.69 -8.93
C GLY A 101 -10.38 0.23 -9.98
N ARG A 102 -10.25 -1.02 -10.43
CA ARG A 102 -11.19 -1.65 -11.39
C ARG A 102 -11.90 -2.81 -10.72
N CYS A 103 -13.20 -2.69 -10.51
CA CYS A 103 -13.99 -3.65 -9.77
C CYS A 103 -14.68 -4.64 -10.72
N TRP A 104 -14.54 -5.92 -10.43
CA TRP A 104 -15.04 -7.06 -11.19
C TRP A 104 -15.84 -8.01 -10.27
N PRO A 105 -16.94 -8.61 -10.74
CA PRO A 105 -17.75 -9.54 -9.98
C PRO A 105 -17.13 -10.95 -10.03
N GLU A 106 -16.37 -11.32 -8.99
CA GLU A 106 -15.68 -12.62 -8.94
C GLU A 106 -16.65 -13.79 -8.73
N GLN A 107 -17.59 -13.66 -7.79
CA GLN A 107 -18.60 -14.67 -7.47
C GLN A 107 -19.95 -13.99 -7.18
N VAL A 108 -20.58 -13.46 -8.24
CA VAL A 108 -21.86 -12.75 -8.13
C VAL A 108 -22.89 -13.37 -9.09
N ALA A 109 -24.02 -13.81 -8.56
CA ALA A 109 -25.04 -14.49 -9.36
C ALA A 109 -25.65 -13.56 -10.42
N GLY A 110 -25.65 -14.00 -11.68
CA GLY A 110 -26.28 -13.28 -12.79
C GLY A 110 -25.57 -11.99 -13.19
N ILE A 111 -24.26 -11.89 -12.97
CA ILE A 111 -23.37 -10.92 -13.62
C ILE A 111 -22.21 -11.71 -14.25
N ASP A 112 -21.83 -11.37 -15.48
CA ASP A 112 -20.66 -11.94 -16.14
C ASP A 112 -19.38 -11.49 -15.40
N PRO A 113 -18.48 -12.41 -14.98
CA PRO A 113 -17.22 -12.08 -14.30
C PRO A 113 -16.31 -11.11 -15.04
N ASN A 114 -16.45 -11.00 -16.37
CA ASN A 114 -15.70 -10.08 -17.22
C ASN A 114 -16.42 -8.74 -17.43
N THR A 115 -17.46 -8.44 -16.66
CA THR A 115 -18.11 -7.12 -16.68
C THR A 115 -17.49 -6.21 -15.65
N LEU A 116 -16.95 -5.07 -16.09
CA LEU A 116 -16.48 -4.02 -15.18
C LEU A 116 -17.70 -3.41 -14.47
N VAL A 117 -17.80 -3.55 -13.15
CA VAL A 117 -18.99 -3.11 -12.39
C VAL A 117 -18.84 -1.69 -11.85
N SER A 118 -17.61 -1.28 -11.54
CA SER A 118 -17.30 0.04 -11.01
C SER A 118 -15.81 0.32 -11.20
N GLU A 119 -15.45 1.57 -11.41
CA GLU A 119 -14.04 1.99 -11.44
C GLU A 119 -13.90 3.40 -10.90
N ASP A 120 -12.69 3.73 -10.45
CA ASP A 120 -12.32 5.08 -10.09
C ASP A 120 -10.82 5.29 -10.30
N ALA A 121 -10.41 6.56 -10.39
CA ALA A 121 -9.03 6.95 -10.54
C ALA A 121 -8.73 8.22 -9.74
N MET A 122 -7.71 8.15 -8.86
CA MET A 122 -7.21 9.30 -8.11
C MET A 122 -5.84 9.73 -8.64
N GLN A 123 -5.70 11.02 -8.92
CA GLN A 123 -4.39 11.62 -9.19
C GLN A 123 -3.66 11.84 -7.85
N ILE A 124 -2.41 11.39 -7.78
CA ILE A 124 -1.51 11.58 -6.64
C ILE A 124 -0.48 12.64 -7.04
N ALA A 125 -0.40 13.72 -6.27
CA ALA A 125 0.63 14.75 -6.36
C ALA A 125 1.86 14.37 -5.52
N LEU A 126 2.99 15.07 -5.70
CA LEU A 126 4.26 14.72 -5.05
C LEU A 126 4.18 14.79 -3.52
N GLU A 127 3.34 15.69 -3.01
CA GLU A 127 3.11 15.91 -1.58
C GLU A 127 2.10 14.93 -0.94
N ASP A 128 1.35 14.15 -1.74
CA ASP A 128 0.24 13.35 -1.24
C ASP A 128 0.73 12.06 -0.56
N GLY A 129 0.66 11.99 0.77
CA GLY A 129 1.02 10.77 1.51
C GLY A 129 -0.10 9.72 1.58
N SER A 130 -1.30 10.04 1.12
CA SER A 130 -2.50 9.21 1.28
C SER A 130 -3.56 9.57 0.25
N GLY A 131 -4.48 8.65 0.00
CA GLY A 131 -5.57 8.86 -0.94
C GLY A 131 -6.69 7.85 -0.76
N TYR A 132 -7.70 7.97 -1.61
CA TYR A 132 -8.81 7.02 -1.68
C TYR A 132 -9.28 6.81 -3.11
N LEU A 133 -9.94 5.68 -3.32
CA LEU A 133 -10.80 5.42 -4.48
C LEU A 133 -12.22 5.25 -3.98
N ARG A 134 -13.19 5.80 -4.70
CA ARG A 134 -14.61 5.66 -4.43
C ARG A 134 -15.24 4.85 -5.56
N LEU A 135 -15.54 3.58 -5.29
CA LEU A 135 -16.25 2.72 -6.22
C LEU A 135 -17.77 2.90 -6.02
N PRO A 136 -18.47 3.70 -6.85
CA PRO A 136 -19.91 3.87 -6.72
C PRO A 136 -20.64 2.55 -6.95
N ALA A 137 -21.79 2.39 -6.28
CA ALA A 137 -22.70 1.30 -6.59
C ALA A 137 -23.15 1.37 -8.07
N PRO A 138 -23.21 0.23 -8.79
CA PRO A 138 -23.80 0.17 -10.13
C PRO A 138 -25.26 0.65 -10.12
N HIS A 139 -25.84 1.00 -11.27
CA HIS A 139 -27.22 1.51 -11.36
C HIS A 139 -28.27 0.58 -10.70
N ALA A 140 -28.06 -0.73 -10.74
CA ALA A 140 -28.95 -1.73 -10.12
C ALA A 140 -28.66 -1.97 -8.62
N GLY A 141 -27.73 -1.21 -8.02
CA GLY A 141 -27.17 -1.48 -6.70
C GLY A 141 -26.15 -2.62 -6.71
N TRP A 142 -25.56 -2.89 -5.54
CA TRP A 142 -24.69 -4.05 -5.37
C TRP A 142 -25.51 -5.33 -5.28
N LYS A 143 -25.20 -6.33 -6.10
CA LYS A 143 -25.75 -7.67 -5.96
C LYS A 143 -24.95 -8.46 -4.90
N PRO A 144 -25.59 -9.32 -4.10
CA PRO A 144 -24.86 -10.20 -3.18
C PRO A 144 -23.83 -11.07 -3.89
N GLY A 145 -22.65 -11.21 -3.28
CA GLY A 145 -21.55 -11.98 -3.83
C GLY A 145 -20.18 -11.38 -3.53
N ARG A 146 -19.14 -12.01 -4.08
CA ARG A 146 -17.75 -11.56 -3.92
C ARG A 146 -17.29 -10.74 -5.11
N TYR A 147 -16.61 -9.64 -4.83
CA TYR A 147 -16.03 -8.73 -5.81
C TYR A 147 -14.51 -8.69 -5.66
N LYS A 148 -13.83 -8.51 -6.79
CA LYS A 148 -12.38 -8.32 -6.87
C LYS A 148 -12.10 -6.93 -7.43
N VAL A 149 -11.19 -6.21 -6.81
CA VAL A 149 -10.72 -4.91 -7.31
C VAL A 149 -9.26 -5.02 -7.70
N GLU A 150 -8.96 -4.77 -8.96
CA GLU A 150 -7.59 -4.62 -9.44
C GLU A 150 -7.10 -3.21 -9.12
N ILE A 151 -5.96 -3.13 -8.43
CA ILE A 151 -5.31 -1.87 -8.09
C ILE A 151 -4.18 -1.64 -9.07
N HIS A 152 -4.25 -0.56 -9.83
CA HIS A 152 -3.18 -0.15 -10.73
C HIS A 152 -2.56 1.17 -10.27
N ALA A 153 -1.26 1.34 -10.48
CA ALA A 153 -0.58 2.62 -10.28
C ALA A 153 0.31 2.96 -11.49
N GLY A 154 0.13 4.16 -12.05
CA GLY A 154 0.83 4.62 -13.24
C GLY A 154 0.10 5.74 -13.96
N GLU A 155 0.40 5.97 -15.24
CA GLU A 155 -0.33 6.96 -16.06
C GLU A 155 -1.66 6.43 -16.60
N GLN A 156 -1.71 5.13 -16.90
CA GLN A 156 -2.83 4.43 -17.52
C GLN A 156 -2.92 2.99 -17.00
N VAL A 157 -4.09 2.38 -17.13
CA VAL A 157 -4.32 0.97 -16.84
C VAL A 157 -3.68 0.10 -17.94
N ASN A 158 -2.75 -0.76 -17.55
CA ASN A 158 -2.16 -1.80 -18.38
C ASN A 158 -1.60 -2.93 -17.50
N GLU A 159 -1.00 -3.94 -18.11
CA GLU A 159 -0.42 -5.08 -17.39
C GLU A 159 0.73 -4.67 -16.46
N MET A 160 1.55 -3.71 -16.87
CA MET A 160 2.71 -3.23 -16.10
C MET A 160 2.31 -2.32 -14.93
N SER A 161 1.11 -1.74 -14.98
CA SER A 161 0.61 -0.87 -13.92
C SER A 161 -0.10 -1.64 -12.81
N LEU A 162 -0.35 -2.94 -12.97
CA LEU A 162 -1.02 -3.76 -11.95
C LEU A 162 -0.13 -3.89 -10.72
N MET A 163 -0.64 -3.46 -9.57
CA MET A 163 0.06 -3.52 -8.28
C MET A 163 -0.43 -4.65 -7.40
N GLY A 164 -1.67 -5.12 -7.58
CA GLY A 164 -2.25 -6.17 -6.77
C GLY A 164 -3.78 -6.18 -6.87
N THR A 165 -4.43 -7.01 -6.07
CA THR A 165 -5.89 -7.07 -6.01
C THR A 165 -6.42 -7.05 -4.58
N MET A 166 -7.63 -6.52 -4.42
CA MET A 166 -8.38 -6.53 -3.18
C MET A 166 -9.70 -7.26 -3.39
N ARG A 167 -10.30 -7.76 -2.31
CA ARG A 167 -11.60 -8.42 -2.35
C ARG A 167 -12.52 -7.88 -1.27
N PHE A 168 -13.80 -7.81 -1.58
CA PHE A 168 -14.87 -7.52 -0.63
C PHE A 168 -16.11 -8.36 -0.96
N ASN A 169 -16.96 -8.58 0.04
CA ASN A 169 -18.22 -9.27 -0.11
C ASN A 169 -19.38 -8.29 0.05
N VAL A 170 -20.46 -8.58 -0.66
CA VAL A 170 -21.75 -7.93 -0.48
C VAL A 170 -22.74 -8.98 0.03
N SER A 171 -23.41 -8.68 1.14
CA SER A 171 -24.41 -9.54 1.78
C SER A 171 -25.64 -8.78 2.25
#